data_AF-J5JVG9-F1
#
_entry.id   AF-J5JVG9-F1
#
_cell.length_a   1.000
_cell.length_b   1.000
_cell.length_c   1.000
_cell.angle_alpha   90.00
_cell.angle_beta   90.00
_cell.angle_gamma   90.00
#
_symmetry.space_group_name_H-M   'P 1'
#
loop_
_entity.id
_entity.type
_entity.pdbx_description
1 polymer ?
#
loop_
_entity_poly.entity_id
_entity_poly.type
_entity_poly.pdbx_seq_one_letter_code
_entity_poly.pdbx_strand_id
1 'polypeptide(L)'
;MRIGVDTSVLGRFPVALLFWNVAYGETVPFSNGLTLGQGYNTYLNHGCRHNAVNVSLKPDSQSPQLQIDYRAIQINKYEQLVNVLETSAGAAVKATVESGPSAGTTASFLDKSSFESSFLTYVVKVDVEKQTSSDASFALNWDNAADISVYCDRFISHFIKGGALFARVDIKTTDSSKHKAIEQSAKAAFNAFGANVELTQSLKTSMTEIQKSSEVDMQFVYIGAPSDAQQTVSGNGSGGDAAQLVQLKTIADNFLARAKDSEWKRRAVLEKYEHVPNWSKQFQVPDYTTAKDYSWSVFKDSSSYQALLKGAQQISPENYIGGATTRNQVLGVINKALSDILDWVKKVTVDPASAAKLPAVTAPGEYFETFLNSLTTTKYVAQSFETASHVSTHVIEPSLRDGATKLADAEAFGFGTVAGSIKVAFGKSLQGESYVCLPDQPMAPGSKTISELWGMKKATGNFSKPVHVVPVPQVGVIRLSTEARAPAGSLFTFFTK
;
A
#
# COMPACT_ATOMS: atom_id res chain seq x y z
N MET A 1 33.98 -44.55 7.70
CA MET A 1 33.81 -45.17 6.36
C MET A 1 32.34 -45.48 6.21
N ARG A 2 31.73 -44.97 5.13
CA ARG A 2 30.48 -45.34 4.42
C ARG A 2 29.57 -46.44 5.02
N ILE A 3 28.24 -46.48 4.86
CA ILE A 3 27.17 -45.68 4.21
C ILE A 3 25.86 -46.33 4.72
N GLY A 4 24.81 -45.54 4.86
CA GLY A 4 23.43 -45.94 4.53
C GLY A 4 22.58 -46.47 5.69
N VAL A 5 21.29 -46.26 5.74
CA VAL A 5 20.33 -45.45 4.96
C VAL A 5 19.21 -45.22 5.97
N ASP A 6 18.83 -43.97 6.23
CA ASP A 6 17.57 -43.74 6.94
C ASP A 6 16.72 -42.72 6.19
N THR A 7 15.46 -43.12 6.05
CA THR A 7 14.50 -42.62 5.08
C THR A 7 13.66 -41.54 5.74
N SER A 8 14.00 -40.27 5.50
CA SER A 8 13.13 -39.15 5.84
C SER A 8 12.26 -38.80 4.64
N VAL A 9 10.96 -39.04 4.82
CA VAL A 9 9.89 -38.62 3.92
C VAL A 9 9.82 -37.09 3.92
N LEU A 10 10.57 -36.48 3.02
CA LEU A 10 10.39 -35.09 2.60
C LEU A 10 9.17 -35.02 1.68
N GLY A 11 7.99 -34.85 2.28
CA GLY A 11 6.79 -34.43 1.58
C GLY A 11 6.97 -33.04 1.01
N ARG A 12 7.54 -32.96 -0.20
CA ARG A 12 7.49 -31.78 -1.05
C ARG A 12 6.02 -31.53 -1.40
N PHE A 13 5.37 -30.57 -0.76
CA PHE A 13 4.14 -30.01 -1.27
C PHE A 13 4.47 -29.29 -2.59
N PRO A 14 3.94 -29.73 -3.74
CA PRO A 14 3.95 -28.87 -4.90
C PRO A 14 2.92 -27.78 -4.63
N VAL A 15 3.37 -26.53 -4.58
CA VAL A 15 2.52 -25.36 -4.79
C VAL A 15 2.11 -25.40 -6.26
N ALA A 16 1.18 -26.30 -6.58
CA ALA A 16 0.44 -26.28 -7.81
C ALA A 16 -0.69 -25.29 -7.60
N LEU A 17 -0.50 -24.07 -8.11
CA LEU A 17 -1.60 -23.19 -8.49
C LEU A 17 -2.45 -23.94 -9.51
N LEU A 18 -3.37 -24.76 -9.00
CA LEU A 18 -4.40 -25.42 -9.80
C LEU A 18 -5.46 -24.36 -10.14
N PHE A 19 -5.15 -23.53 -11.13
CA PHE A 19 -6.17 -22.83 -11.90
C PHE A 19 -6.94 -23.90 -12.67
N TRP A 20 -8.09 -24.32 -12.13
CA TRP A 20 -9.05 -25.07 -12.91
C TRP A 20 -9.64 -24.11 -13.94
N ASN A 21 -9.16 -24.21 -15.18
CA ASN A 21 -9.80 -23.62 -16.35
C ASN A 21 -11.09 -24.40 -16.65
N VAL A 22 -12.14 -24.13 -15.90
CA VAL A 22 -13.48 -24.16 -16.47
C VAL A 22 -13.63 -22.81 -17.16
N ALA A 23 -13.98 -22.79 -18.45
CA ALA A 23 -14.10 -21.56 -19.24
C ALA A 23 -15.26 -20.68 -18.72
N TYR A 24 -15.07 -20.03 -17.57
CA TYR A 24 -15.89 -18.93 -17.10
C TYR A 24 -15.45 -17.69 -17.87
N GLY A 25 -16.42 -16.91 -18.37
CA GLY A 25 -16.17 -15.60 -18.99
C GLY A 25 -15.33 -14.70 -18.08
N GLU A 26 -14.70 -13.68 -18.67
CA GLU A 26 -13.91 -12.67 -17.94
C GLU A 26 -14.79 -12.06 -16.84
N THR A 27 -14.30 -11.95 -15.60
CA THR A 27 -15.10 -11.39 -14.49
C THR A 27 -14.40 -10.19 -13.87
N VAL A 28 -15.19 -9.26 -13.36
CA VAL A 28 -14.71 -8.04 -12.70
C VAL A 28 -15.49 -7.79 -11.42
N PRO A 29 -14.90 -7.10 -10.42
CA PRO A 29 -15.61 -6.77 -9.20
C PRO A 29 -16.83 -5.89 -9.47
N PHE A 30 -17.92 -6.15 -8.77
CA PHE A 30 -19.13 -5.34 -8.89
C PHE A 30 -18.91 -3.93 -8.31
N SER A 31 -19.45 -2.93 -8.99
CA SER A 31 -19.59 -1.57 -8.45
C SER A 31 -21.04 -1.10 -8.57
N ASN A 32 -21.45 -0.21 -7.66
CA ASN A 32 -22.80 0.32 -7.67
C ASN A 32 -23.08 1.07 -8.98
N GLY A 33 -24.25 0.81 -9.57
CA GLY A 33 -24.64 1.36 -10.87
C GLY A 33 -24.42 0.40 -12.04
N LEU A 34 -23.73 -0.73 -11.87
CA LEU A 34 -23.64 -1.73 -12.92
C LEU A 34 -24.98 -2.45 -13.15
N THR A 35 -25.35 -2.61 -14.42
CA THR A 35 -26.61 -3.24 -14.86
C THR A 35 -26.36 -4.36 -15.88
N LEU A 36 -27.29 -5.31 -15.96
CA LEU A 36 -27.23 -6.36 -17.00
C LEU A 36 -27.33 -5.73 -18.37
N GLY A 37 -26.56 -6.25 -19.33
CA GLY A 37 -26.55 -5.75 -20.70
C GLY A 37 -25.83 -4.42 -20.89
N GLN A 38 -25.21 -3.87 -19.84
CA GLN A 38 -24.44 -2.65 -19.93
C GLN A 38 -23.10 -2.91 -20.64
N GLY A 39 -22.70 -2.01 -21.54
CA GLY A 39 -21.33 -1.99 -22.07
C GLY A 39 -20.33 -1.74 -20.93
N TYR A 40 -19.13 -2.28 -21.03
CA TYR A 40 -18.15 -2.26 -19.96
C TYR A 40 -16.76 -2.00 -20.49
N ASN A 41 -16.03 -1.13 -19.81
CA ASN A 41 -14.64 -0.82 -20.11
C ASN A 41 -13.72 -1.62 -19.17
N THR A 42 -13.05 -2.65 -19.69
CA THR A 42 -12.17 -3.50 -18.89
C THR A 42 -10.85 -2.82 -18.51
N TYR A 43 -10.50 -1.70 -19.15
CA TYR A 43 -9.30 -0.94 -18.83
C TYR A 43 -9.47 -0.07 -17.59
N LEU A 44 -10.63 0.57 -17.44
CA LEU A 44 -10.96 1.45 -16.31
C LEU A 44 -11.87 0.80 -15.26
N ASN A 45 -12.32 -0.43 -15.49
CA ASN A 45 -13.26 -1.16 -14.64
C ASN A 45 -14.54 -0.38 -14.33
N HIS A 46 -15.19 0.18 -15.36
CA HIS A 46 -16.46 0.89 -15.19
C HIS A 46 -17.46 0.56 -16.30
N GLY A 47 -18.73 0.70 -15.96
CA GLY A 47 -19.82 0.57 -16.92
C GLY A 47 -19.91 1.79 -17.83
N CYS A 48 -20.23 1.54 -19.09
CA CYS A 48 -20.42 2.52 -20.14
C CYS A 48 -21.92 2.65 -20.41
N ARG A 49 -22.37 2.36 -21.63
CA ARG A 49 -23.77 2.44 -22.02
C ARG A 49 -24.66 1.37 -21.38
N HIS A 50 -25.69 1.79 -20.67
CA HIS A 50 -26.79 0.93 -20.22
C HIS A 50 -27.58 0.38 -21.41
N ASN A 51 -28.09 -0.85 -21.28
CA ASN A 51 -28.86 -1.53 -22.32
C ASN A 51 -28.14 -1.61 -23.67
N ALA A 52 -26.82 -1.78 -23.68
CA ALA A 52 -26.07 -2.04 -24.92
C ALA A 52 -26.47 -3.40 -25.54
N VAL A 53 -26.80 -4.38 -24.69
CA VAL A 53 -27.26 -5.72 -25.07
C VAL A 53 -28.50 -6.07 -24.25
N ASN A 54 -29.56 -6.55 -24.89
CA ASN A 54 -30.65 -7.21 -24.17
C ASN A 54 -30.19 -8.60 -23.73
N VAL A 55 -30.22 -8.82 -22.42
CA VAL A 55 -29.88 -10.09 -21.79
C VAL A 55 -31.14 -10.74 -21.28
N SER A 56 -31.43 -11.95 -21.76
CA SER A 56 -32.50 -12.80 -21.21
C SER A 56 -31.86 -13.99 -20.51
N LEU A 57 -31.97 -14.02 -19.18
CA LEU A 57 -31.48 -15.12 -18.34
C LEU A 57 -32.58 -16.16 -18.18
N LYS A 58 -32.24 -17.44 -18.35
CA LYS A 58 -33.11 -18.52 -17.89
C LYS A 58 -32.98 -18.68 -16.37
N PRO A 59 -34.05 -19.09 -15.67
CA PRO A 59 -33.97 -19.39 -14.26
C PRO A 59 -32.92 -20.45 -13.96
N ASP A 60 -32.14 -20.23 -12.90
CA ASP A 60 -31.16 -21.21 -12.44
C ASP A 60 -31.86 -22.53 -12.12
N SER A 61 -31.40 -23.60 -12.76
CA SER A 61 -31.95 -24.95 -12.56
C SER A 61 -31.27 -25.70 -11.41
N GLN A 62 -30.23 -25.12 -10.79
CA GLN A 62 -29.41 -25.74 -9.76
C GLN A 62 -29.29 -24.85 -8.52
N SER A 63 -29.16 -25.48 -7.36
CA SER A 63 -28.82 -24.75 -6.13
C SER A 63 -27.44 -24.12 -6.26
N PRO A 64 -27.26 -22.83 -5.89
CA PRO A 64 -25.98 -22.15 -6.06
C PRO A 64 -24.89 -22.83 -5.25
N GLN A 65 -23.72 -23.06 -5.87
CA GLN A 65 -22.55 -23.52 -5.15
C GLN A 65 -21.89 -22.35 -4.42
N LEU A 66 -21.69 -22.50 -3.12
CA LEU A 66 -21.07 -21.49 -2.27
C LEU A 66 -19.55 -21.67 -2.24
N GLN A 67 -18.81 -20.67 -2.71
CA GLN A 67 -17.35 -20.58 -2.63
C GLN A 67 -16.96 -19.49 -1.64
N ILE A 68 -15.99 -19.80 -0.78
CA ILE A 68 -15.53 -18.89 0.29
C ILE A 68 -13.99 -18.86 0.26
N ASP A 69 -13.42 -17.68 0.05
CA ASP A 69 -11.99 -17.38 0.25
C ASP A 69 -11.88 -16.42 1.45
N TYR A 70 -11.60 -16.97 2.63
CA TYR A 70 -11.37 -16.21 3.85
C TYR A 70 -9.97 -16.48 4.37
N ARG A 71 -9.07 -15.49 4.26
CA ARG A 71 -7.68 -15.58 4.71
C ARG A 71 -7.04 -14.21 4.88
N ALA A 72 -5.89 -14.17 5.55
CA ALA A 72 -4.98 -13.03 5.52
C ALA A 72 -3.85 -13.26 4.50
N ILE A 73 -3.44 -12.20 3.81
CA ILE A 73 -2.37 -12.20 2.81
C ILE A 73 -1.33 -11.16 3.23
N GLN A 74 -0.08 -11.58 3.45
CA GLN A 74 1.00 -10.63 3.68
C GLN A 74 1.37 -9.94 2.36
N ILE A 75 1.37 -8.61 2.37
CA ILE A 75 1.70 -7.78 1.21
C ILE A 75 3.14 -7.31 1.33
N ASN A 76 3.97 -7.73 0.38
CA ASN A 76 5.40 -7.39 0.35
C ASN A 76 5.76 -6.41 -0.77
N LYS A 77 4.86 -6.24 -1.75
CA LYS A 77 5.00 -5.29 -2.86
C LYS A 77 3.71 -4.50 -3.00
N TYR A 78 3.84 -3.19 -3.16
CA TYR A 78 2.70 -2.28 -3.25
C TYR A 78 1.70 -2.68 -4.35
N GLU A 79 2.21 -3.14 -5.50
CA GLU A 79 1.38 -3.56 -6.64
C GLU A 79 0.47 -4.77 -6.34
N GLN A 80 0.79 -5.57 -5.31
CA GLN A 80 -0.07 -6.66 -4.89
C GLN A 80 -1.42 -6.15 -4.36
N LEU A 81 -1.50 -4.91 -3.83
CA LEU A 81 -2.77 -4.34 -3.37
C LEU A 81 -3.79 -4.21 -4.52
N VAL A 82 -3.35 -3.79 -5.71
CA VAL A 82 -4.19 -3.68 -6.91
C VAL A 82 -4.71 -5.06 -7.33
N ASN A 83 -3.84 -6.07 -7.30
CA ASN A 83 -4.22 -7.45 -7.63
C ASN A 83 -5.21 -8.04 -6.62
N VAL A 84 -5.03 -7.76 -5.32
CA VAL A 84 -5.95 -8.23 -4.26
C VAL A 84 -7.33 -7.59 -4.39
N LEU A 85 -7.39 -6.31 -4.76
CA LEU A 85 -8.65 -5.64 -5.10
C LEU A 85 -9.26 -6.09 -6.45
N GLU A 86 -8.54 -6.93 -7.20
CA GLU A 86 -8.96 -7.44 -8.50
C GLU A 86 -9.31 -6.32 -9.48
N THR A 87 -8.57 -5.21 -9.40
CA THR A 87 -8.76 -4.05 -10.27
C THR A 87 -7.62 -3.90 -11.26
N SER A 88 -7.84 -3.16 -12.35
CA SER A 88 -6.79 -2.86 -13.33
C SER A 88 -5.89 -1.72 -12.85
N ALA A 89 -4.67 -1.66 -13.37
CA ALA A 89 -3.77 -0.54 -13.10
C ALA A 89 -4.34 0.80 -13.60
N GLY A 90 -5.01 0.82 -14.76
CA GLY A 90 -5.68 2.01 -15.29
C GLY A 90 -6.80 2.52 -14.37
N ALA A 91 -7.63 1.61 -13.85
CA ALA A 91 -8.65 1.92 -12.86
C ALA A 91 -8.05 2.42 -11.54
N ALA A 92 -6.95 1.81 -11.09
CA ALA A 92 -6.22 2.22 -9.90
C ALA A 92 -5.65 3.64 -10.04
N VAL A 93 -5.01 3.98 -11.17
CA VAL A 93 -4.55 5.35 -11.45
C VAL A 93 -5.71 6.33 -11.39
N LYS A 94 -6.81 6.03 -12.08
CA LYS A 94 -8.00 6.89 -12.06
C LYS A 94 -8.51 7.09 -10.64
N ALA A 95 -8.66 6.01 -9.89
CA ALA A 95 -9.19 6.05 -8.52
C ALA A 95 -8.29 6.83 -7.56
N THR A 96 -6.97 6.78 -7.70
CA THR A 96 -6.08 7.50 -6.79
C THR A 96 -5.87 8.97 -7.21
N VAL A 97 -5.84 9.26 -8.51
CA VAL A 97 -5.53 10.60 -9.03
C VAL A 97 -6.77 11.49 -9.14
N GLU A 98 -7.93 10.94 -9.52
CA GLU A 98 -9.18 11.71 -9.54
C GLU A 98 -9.77 11.85 -8.14
N SER A 99 -10.24 13.06 -7.80
CA SER A 99 -10.97 13.31 -6.56
C SER A 99 -12.46 12.99 -6.75
N GLY A 100 -13.03 12.13 -5.89
CA GLY A 100 -14.46 11.79 -5.92
C GLY A 100 -14.92 10.91 -4.74
N PRO A 101 -16.23 10.78 -4.48
CA PRO A 101 -16.75 10.07 -3.30
C PRO A 101 -16.39 8.57 -3.27
N SER A 102 -16.42 7.90 -4.43
CA SER A 102 -16.00 6.50 -4.60
C SER A 102 -14.50 6.32 -4.82
N ALA A 103 -13.78 7.40 -5.15
CA ALA A 103 -12.33 7.43 -5.15
C ALA A 103 -11.78 7.36 -3.71
N GLY A 104 -12.46 7.93 -2.71
CA GLY A 104 -11.97 8.00 -1.33
C GLY A 104 -11.58 6.65 -0.69
N THR A 105 -12.41 5.61 -0.85
CA THR A 105 -12.15 4.30 -0.22
C THR A 105 -11.08 3.50 -0.94
N THR A 106 -11.13 3.42 -2.27
CA THR A 106 -10.09 2.73 -3.05
C THR A 106 -8.76 3.48 -3.01
N ALA A 107 -8.77 4.82 -3.06
CA ALA A 107 -7.57 5.63 -2.96
C ALA A 107 -6.89 5.49 -1.59
N SER A 108 -7.66 5.49 -0.49
CA SER A 108 -7.10 5.25 0.84
C SER A 108 -6.53 3.84 0.98
N PHE A 109 -7.23 2.82 0.45
CA PHE A 109 -6.70 1.44 0.42
C PHE A 109 -5.41 1.34 -0.40
N LEU A 110 -5.26 2.14 -1.46
CA LEU A 110 -4.08 2.22 -2.32
C LEU A 110 -3.12 3.36 -1.90
N ASP A 111 -3.16 3.88 -0.67
CA ASP A 111 -2.20 4.91 -0.26
C ASP A 111 -0.79 4.31 -0.15
N LYS A 112 0.07 4.65 -1.11
CA LYS A 112 1.47 4.22 -1.18
C LYS A 112 2.30 4.75 -0.01
N SER A 113 2.06 5.97 0.43
CA SER A 113 2.77 6.58 1.57
C SER A 113 2.49 5.83 2.87
N SER A 114 1.24 5.39 3.08
CA SER A 114 0.91 4.50 4.22
C SER A 114 1.61 3.15 4.10
N PHE A 115 1.72 2.62 2.87
CA PHE A 115 2.34 1.31 2.62
C PHE A 115 3.83 1.35 2.92
N GLU A 116 4.54 2.35 2.38
CA GLU A 116 5.99 2.48 2.52
C GLU A 116 6.43 2.89 3.94
N SER A 117 5.55 3.50 4.72
CA SER A 117 5.81 3.81 6.14
C SER A 117 5.48 2.64 7.08
N SER A 118 4.79 1.60 6.59
CA SER A 118 4.44 0.43 7.38
C SER A 118 5.60 -0.55 7.47
N PHE A 119 5.79 -1.15 8.65
CA PHE A 119 6.73 -2.24 8.85
C PHE A 119 6.20 -3.56 8.27
N LEU A 120 4.91 -3.85 8.50
CA LEU A 120 4.22 -4.98 7.92
C LEU A 120 2.86 -4.53 7.38
N THR A 121 2.49 -5.03 6.21
CA THR A 121 1.15 -4.86 5.65
C THR A 121 0.52 -6.22 5.40
N TYR A 122 -0.73 -6.38 5.85
CA TYR A 122 -1.56 -7.54 5.56
C TYR A 122 -2.87 -7.08 4.91
N VAL A 123 -3.46 -7.93 4.09
CA VAL A 123 -4.86 -7.79 3.68
C VAL A 123 -5.64 -8.99 4.18
N VAL A 124 -6.62 -8.74 5.03
CA VAL A 124 -7.66 -9.73 5.36
C VAL A 124 -8.70 -9.70 4.25
N LYS A 125 -8.82 -10.82 3.55
CA LYS A 125 -9.79 -11.03 2.48
C LYS A 125 -10.90 -11.95 3.00
N VAL A 126 -12.14 -11.51 2.92
CA VAL A 126 -13.33 -12.35 3.03
C VAL A 126 -14.08 -12.22 1.72
N ASP A 127 -14.16 -13.30 0.96
CA ASP A 127 -14.75 -13.28 -0.37
C ASP A 127 -15.71 -14.45 -0.51
N VAL A 128 -16.97 -14.14 -0.79
CA VAL A 128 -18.06 -15.11 -0.88
C VAL A 128 -18.68 -14.99 -2.25
N GLU A 129 -18.73 -16.12 -2.96
CA GLU A 129 -19.33 -16.22 -4.28
C GLU A 129 -20.37 -17.36 -4.29
N LYS A 130 -21.55 -17.06 -4.81
CA LYS A 130 -22.60 -18.03 -5.08
C LYS A 130 -22.61 -18.26 -6.59
N GLN A 131 -21.96 -19.32 -7.03
CA GLN A 131 -21.92 -19.69 -8.44
C GLN A 131 -23.31 -20.18 -8.86
N THR A 132 -23.85 -19.54 -9.90
CA THR A 132 -25.03 -20.02 -10.61
C THR A 132 -24.71 -20.24 -12.07
N SER A 133 -25.34 -21.25 -12.67
CA SER A 133 -25.29 -21.52 -14.09
C SER A 133 -26.61 -21.05 -14.72
N SER A 134 -26.63 -19.80 -15.18
CA SER A 134 -27.76 -19.28 -15.94
C SER A 134 -27.43 -19.37 -17.43
N ASP A 135 -28.22 -20.12 -18.19
CA ASP A 135 -28.24 -19.99 -19.64
C ASP A 135 -28.70 -18.58 -19.99
N ALA A 136 -27.96 -17.88 -20.85
CA ALA A 136 -28.30 -16.53 -21.29
C ALA A 136 -28.44 -16.47 -22.81
N SER A 137 -29.41 -15.69 -23.30
CA SER A 137 -29.48 -15.27 -24.70
C SER A 137 -29.30 -13.77 -24.83
N PHE A 138 -28.62 -13.36 -25.90
CA PHE A 138 -28.20 -11.98 -26.11
C PHE A 138 -28.80 -11.40 -27.39
N ALA A 139 -29.12 -10.11 -27.37
CA ALA A 139 -29.41 -9.34 -28.58
C ALA A 139 -28.82 -7.94 -28.47
N LEU A 140 -27.96 -7.55 -29.40
CA LEU A 140 -27.35 -6.23 -29.45
C LEU A 140 -28.44 -5.19 -29.70
N ASN A 141 -28.50 -4.16 -28.86
CA ASN A 141 -29.34 -3.00 -29.06
C ASN A 141 -28.57 -1.96 -29.85
N TRP A 142 -28.54 -2.13 -31.16
CA TRP A 142 -27.85 -1.20 -32.05
C TRP A 142 -28.76 -0.07 -32.51
N ASP A 143 -28.36 1.17 -32.21
CA ASP A 143 -29.12 2.39 -32.53
C ASP A 143 -28.36 3.36 -33.43
N ASN A 144 -27.22 2.96 -34.01
CA ASN A 144 -26.32 3.84 -34.76
C ASN A 144 -25.87 5.08 -33.96
N ALA A 145 -25.52 4.93 -32.68
CA ALA A 145 -24.98 6.03 -31.88
C ALA A 145 -23.80 6.75 -32.57
N ALA A 146 -23.80 8.07 -32.50
CA ALA A 146 -22.77 8.92 -33.12
C ALA A 146 -21.38 8.70 -32.50
N ASP A 147 -21.33 8.43 -31.20
CA ASP A 147 -20.11 8.02 -30.49
C ASP A 147 -20.18 6.52 -30.20
N ILE A 148 -19.38 5.73 -30.92
CA ILE A 148 -19.32 4.27 -30.75
C ILE A 148 -18.56 3.85 -29.48
N SER A 149 -17.75 4.75 -28.89
CA SER A 149 -16.94 4.44 -27.70
C SER A 149 -17.80 4.14 -26.47
N VAL A 150 -19.07 4.57 -26.48
CA VAL A 150 -20.05 4.33 -25.42
C VAL A 150 -20.35 2.83 -25.20
N TYR A 151 -20.09 1.98 -26.19
CA TYR A 151 -20.27 0.52 -26.07
C TYR A 151 -19.07 -0.17 -25.37
N CYS A 152 -17.89 0.46 -25.36
CA CYS A 152 -16.66 -0.07 -24.77
C CYS A 152 -16.27 -1.46 -25.33
N ASP A 153 -15.50 -2.28 -24.59
CA ASP A 153 -14.91 -3.51 -25.12
C ASP A 153 -15.63 -4.80 -24.74
N ARG A 154 -16.48 -4.76 -23.71
CA ARG A 154 -17.29 -5.90 -23.25
C ARG A 154 -18.72 -5.46 -22.95
N PHE A 155 -19.59 -6.41 -22.66
CA PHE A 155 -20.86 -6.13 -21.98
C PHE A 155 -21.05 -7.05 -20.77
N ILE A 156 -21.86 -6.61 -19.81
CA ILE A 156 -22.20 -7.39 -18.62
C ILE A 156 -23.28 -8.41 -18.97
N SER A 157 -22.93 -9.70 -18.97
CA SER A 157 -23.87 -10.78 -19.29
C SER A 157 -24.59 -11.32 -18.06
N HIS A 158 -23.95 -11.30 -16.90
CA HIS A 158 -24.50 -11.86 -15.65
C HIS A 158 -23.88 -11.23 -14.41
N PHE A 159 -24.47 -11.49 -13.24
CA PHE A 159 -23.86 -11.15 -11.95
C PHE A 159 -23.70 -12.41 -11.09
N ILE A 160 -22.48 -12.62 -10.59
CA ILE A 160 -22.22 -13.62 -9.54
C ILE A 160 -22.63 -13.00 -8.20
N LYS A 161 -23.48 -13.70 -7.46
CA LYS A 161 -23.97 -13.24 -6.16
C LYS A 161 -22.96 -13.47 -5.04
N GLY A 162 -23.10 -12.73 -3.95
CA GLY A 162 -22.24 -12.75 -2.79
C GLY A 162 -21.61 -11.38 -2.54
N GLY A 163 -20.51 -11.33 -1.78
CA GLY A 163 -19.83 -10.08 -1.47
C GLY A 163 -18.40 -10.31 -1.01
N ALA A 164 -17.60 -9.25 -1.05
CA ALA A 164 -16.25 -9.28 -0.53
C ALA A 164 -15.95 -8.11 0.41
N LEU A 165 -15.09 -8.39 1.38
CA LEU A 165 -14.45 -7.47 2.29
C LEU A 165 -12.94 -7.61 2.15
N PHE A 166 -12.27 -6.49 1.89
CA PHE A 166 -10.82 -6.38 1.94
C PHE A 166 -10.46 -5.37 3.03
N ALA A 167 -9.81 -5.84 4.08
CA ALA A 167 -9.28 -4.97 5.12
C ALA A 167 -7.76 -4.97 5.03
N ARG A 168 -7.20 -3.86 4.56
CA ARG A 168 -5.77 -3.59 4.62
C ARG A 168 -5.43 -3.22 6.06
N VAL A 169 -4.39 -3.84 6.60
CA VAL A 169 -3.87 -3.60 7.93
C VAL A 169 -2.40 -3.22 7.79
N ASP A 170 -2.10 -1.99 8.15
CA ASP A 170 -0.78 -1.38 8.13
C ASP A 170 -0.26 -1.33 9.58
N ILE A 171 0.80 -2.09 9.86
CA ILE A 171 1.45 -2.12 11.17
C ILE A 171 2.68 -1.25 11.11
N LYS A 172 2.66 -0.14 11.85
CA LYS A 172 3.76 0.82 11.96
C LYS A 172 4.44 0.66 13.31
N THR A 173 5.76 0.51 13.29
CA THR A 173 6.55 0.54 14.52
C THR A 173 7.81 1.36 14.27
N THR A 174 8.11 2.23 15.22
CA THR A 174 9.36 2.98 15.24
C THR A 174 10.41 2.30 16.12
N ASP A 175 10.03 1.23 16.85
CA ASP A 175 10.94 0.46 17.68
C ASP A 175 11.46 -0.77 16.93
N SER A 176 12.58 -0.58 16.24
CA SER A 176 13.27 -1.64 15.51
C SER A 176 13.68 -2.83 16.37
N SER A 177 13.85 -2.65 17.70
CA SER A 177 14.14 -3.75 18.63
C SER A 177 12.97 -4.74 18.76
N LYS A 178 11.75 -4.30 18.43
CA LYS A 178 10.52 -5.11 18.50
C LYS A 178 10.17 -5.80 17.20
N HIS A 179 10.85 -5.47 16.08
CA HIS A 179 10.52 -6.00 14.75
C HIS A 179 10.34 -7.53 14.74
N LYS A 180 11.30 -8.28 15.29
CA LYS A 180 11.23 -9.75 15.31
C LYS A 180 10.05 -10.29 16.13
N ALA A 181 9.76 -9.68 17.27
CA ALA A 181 8.63 -10.07 18.13
C ALA A 181 7.29 -9.74 17.47
N ILE A 182 7.20 -8.58 16.82
CA ILE A 182 6.02 -8.14 16.06
C ILE A 182 5.79 -9.06 14.86
N GLU A 183 6.83 -9.42 14.10
CA GLU A 183 6.70 -10.36 12.97
C GLU A 183 6.15 -11.72 13.39
N GLN A 184 6.66 -12.28 14.50
CA GLN A 184 6.19 -13.55 15.03
C GLN A 184 4.74 -13.45 15.49
N SER A 185 4.40 -12.37 16.20
CA SER A 185 3.04 -12.10 16.67
C SER A 185 2.07 -11.89 15.51
N ALA A 186 2.48 -11.16 14.46
CA ALA A 186 1.69 -10.95 13.25
C ALA A 186 1.41 -12.28 12.53
N LYS A 187 2.43 -13.13 12.32
CA LYS A 187 2.23 -14.45 11.69
C LYS A 187 1.22 -15.29 12.46
N ALA A 188 1.28 -15.30 13.79
CA ALA A 188 0.32 -16.01 14.61
C ALA A 188 -1.09 -15.38 14.54
N ALA A 189 -1.19 -14.06 14.73
CA ALA A 189 -2.45 -13.33 14.75
C ALA A 189 -3.20 -13.43 13.41
N PHE A 190 -2.51 -13.30 12.27
CA PHE A 190 -3.16 -13.32 10.96
C PHE A 190 -3.58 -14.72 10.49
N ASN A 191 -3.06 -15.79 11.11
CA ASN A 191 -3.60 -17.14 10.93
C ASN A 191 -5.01 -17.30 11.56
N ALA A 192 -5.45 -16.36 12.40
CA ALA A 192 -6.80 -16.36 12.94
C ALA A 192 -7.87 -16.11 11.85
N PHE A 193 -7.53 -15.46 10.74
CA PHE A 193 -8.47 -15.14 9.68
C PHE A 193 -8.67 -16.35 8.77
N GLY A 194 -9.78 -17.07 8.97
CA GLY A 194 -10.16 -18.23 8.19
C GLY A 194 -11.56 -18.69 8.53
N ALA A 195 -12.23 -19.31 7.55
CA ALA A 195 -13.53 -19.91 7.79
C ALA A 195 -13.39 -21.02 8.84
N ASN A 196 -14.13 -20.87 9.95
CA ASN A 196 -14.13 -21.80 11.10
C ASN A 196 -12.90 -21.74 12.02
N VAL A 197 -12.08 -20.69 11.95
CA VAL A 197 -11.01 -20.48 12.92
C VAL A 197 -11.56 -19.72 14.13
N GLU A 198 -11.58 -20.38 15.29
CA GLU A 198 -11.97 -19.79 16.56
C GLU A 198 -10.86 -18.91 17.15
N LEU A 199 -11.27 -17.81 17.77
CA LEU A 199 -10.34 -16.86 18.38
C LEU A 199 -9.88 -17.36 19.76
N THR A 200 -8.83 -18.17 19.78
CA THR A 200 -8.21 -18.71 21.01
C THR A 200 -7.48 -17.63 21.82
N GLN A 201 -7.20 -17.92 23.10
CA GLN A 201 -6.50 -16.97 23.98
C GLN A 201 -5.07 -16.65 23.52
N SER A 202 -4.37 -17.60 22.90
CA SER A 202 -3.03 -17.37 22.34
C SER A 202 -3.07 -16.39 21.17
N LEU A 203 -4.06 -16.52 20.27
CA LEU A 203 -4.26 -15.60 19.15
C LEU A 203 -4.60 -14.18 19.63
N LYS A 204 -5.47 -14.05 20.64
CA LYS A 204 -5.77 -12.75 21.27
C LYS A 204 -4.52 -12.10 21.88
N THR A 205 -3.66 -12.91 22.49
CA THR A 205 -2.39 -12.44 23.06
C THR A 205 -1.47 -11.92 21.97
N SER A 206 -1.32 -12.65 20.86
CA SER A 206 -0.52 -12.18 19.70
C SER A 206 -1.07 -10.89 19.10
N MET A 207 -2.39 -10.75 18.97
CA MET A 207 -3.02 -9.50 18.50
C MET A 207 -2.76 -8.32 19.44
N THR A 208 -2.79 -8.56 20.75
CA THR A 208 -2.53 -7.52 21.76
C THR A 208 -1.06 -7.09 21.78
N GLU A 209 -0.13 -8.04 21.63
CA GLU A 209 1.32 -7.74 21.60
C GLU A 209 1.71 -6.84 20.43
N ILE A 210 1.09 -7.03 19.26
CA ILE A 210 1.26 -6.14 18.11
C ILE A 210 0.88 -4.72 18.54
N GLN A 211 -0.32 -4.51 19.05
CA GLN A 211 -0.84 -3.17 19.36
C GLN A 211 -0.12 -2.47 20.51
N LYS A 212 0.42 -3.22 21.46
CA LYS A 212 1.23 -2.65 22.54
C LYS A 212 2.51 -1.99 22.03
N SER A 213 3.06 -2.50 20.93
CA SER A 213 4.38 -2.11 20.41
C SER A 213 4.33 -1.52 19.00
N SER A 214 3.13 -1.21 18.49
CA SER A 214 2.93 -0.66 17.15
C SER A 214 1.64 0.14 17.05
N GLU A 215 1.61 1.07 16.11
CA GLU A 215 0.40 1.70 15.61
C GLU A 215 -0.19 0.81 14.51
N VAL A 216 -1.51 0.61 14.52
CA VAL A 216 -2.21 -0.21 13.55
C VAL A 216 -3.27 0.63 12.85
N ASP A 217 -3.08 0.84 11.55
CA ASP A 217 -4.01 1.53 10.67
C ASP A 217 -4.78 0.51 9.82
N MET A 218 -6.07 0.77 9.58
CA MET A 218 -6.92 -0.13 8.79
C MET A 218 -7.72 0.64 7.74
N GLN A 219 -7.77 0.09 6.53
CA GLN A 219 -8.62 0.58 5.44
C GLN A 219 -9.49 -0.55 4.90
N PHE A 220 -10.78 -0.27 4.70
CA PHE A 220 -11.77 -1.28 4.32
C PHE A 220 -12.32 -0.99 2.93
N VAL A 221 -12.35 -2.00 2.07
CA VAL A 221 -13.09 -1.98 0.80
C VAL A 221 -14.14 -3.08 0.84
N TYR A 222 -15.39 -2.70 0.59
CA TYR A 222 -16.52 -3.61 0.50
C TYR A 222 -17.00 -3.69 -0.94
N ILE A 223 -17.28 -4.89 -1.42
CA ILE A 223 -17.81 -5.17 -2.76
C ILE A 223 -19.14 -5.90 -2.62
N GLY A 224 -20.18 -5.36 -3.26
CA GLY A 224 -21.54 -5.92 -3.26
C GLY A 224 -22.39 -5.61 -2.02
N ALA A 225 -21.77 -5.46 -0.85
CA ALA A 225 -22.49 -5.14 0.39
C ALA A 225 -23.03 -3.70 0.38
N PRO A 226 -24.34 -3.48 0.58
CA PRO A 226 -24.92 -2.15 0.71
C PRO A 226 -24.48 -1.45 2.01
N SER A 227 -24.61 -0.13 2.07
CA SER A 227 -24.07 0.69 3.17
C SER A 227 -24.63 0.35 4.55
N ASP A 228 -25.90 0.00 4.64
CA ASP A 228 -26.56 -0.47 5.86
C ASP A 228 -25.94 -1.79 6.36
N ALA A 229 -25.65 -2.72 5.45
CA ALA A 229 -24.96 -3.95 5.78
C ALA A 229 -23.53 -3.69 6.27
N GLN A 230 -22.79 -2.76 5.65
CA GLN A 230 -21.43 -2.38 6.07
C GLN A 230 -21.42 -1.81 7.50
N GLN A 231 -22.36 -0.91 7.82
CA GLN A 231 -22.49 -0.30 9.16
C GLN A 231 -22.79 -1.35 10.21
N THR A 232 -23.73 -2.25 9.92
CA THR A 232 -24.15 -3.24 10.90
C THR A 232 -23.10 -4.34 11.14
N VAL A 233 -22.24 -4.62 10.15
CA VAL A 233 -21.09 -5.52 10.31
C VAL A 233 -19.98 -4.87 11.14
N SER A 234 -19.80 -3.56 10.99
CA SER A 234 -18.82 -2.76 11.74
C SER A 234 -19.25 -2.55 13.21
N GLY A 235 -20.56 -2.60 13.49
CA GLY A 235 -21.15 -2.38 14.80
C GLY A 235 -21.19 -0.89 15.19
N ASN A 236 -22.16 -0.48 16.03
CA ASN A 236 -22.23 0.89 16.60
C ASN A 236 -21.24 1.10 17.76
N GLY A 237 -20.11 0.38 17.75
CA GLY A 237 -19.17 0.31 18.87
C GLY A 237 -18.28 1.55 18.96
N SER A 238 -18.63 2.45 19.88
CA SER A 238 -17.71 3.42 20.48
C SER A 238 -16.46 2.68 20.96
N GLY A 239 -15.27 3.27 20.75
CA GLY A 239 -13.97 2.69 21.07
C GLY A 239 -13.81 2.27 22.53
N GLY A 240 -14.17 1.03 22.84
CA GLY A 240 -13.76 0.33 24.04
C GLY A 240 -12.54 -0.54 23.76
N ASP A 241 -11.76 -0.81 24.82
CA ASP A 241 -10.45 -1.48 24.93
C ASP A 241 -10.27 -2.87 24.26
N ALA A 242 -11.18 -3.30 23.39
CA ALA A 242 -10.96 -4.47 22.55
C ALA A 242 -9.87 -4.15 21.52
N ALA A 243 -8.80 -4.95 21.52
CA ALA A 243 -7.72 -4.85 20.57
C ALA A 243 -8.25 -4.75 19.12
N GLN A 244 -7.95 -3.67 18.40
CA GLN A 244 -8.37 -3.41 17.00
C GLN A 244 -8.38 -4.64 16.05
N LEU A 245 -7.42 -5.57 16.16
CA LEU A 245 -7.36 -6.80 15.34
C LEU A 245 -8.42 -7.85 15.74
N VAL A 246 -8.82 -7.89 17.01
CA VAL A 246 -9.95 -8.72 17.50
C VAL A 246 -11.27 -8.17 16.96
N GLN A 247 -11.42 -6.84 16.94
CA GLN A 247 -12.56 -6.20 16.28
C GLN A 247 -12.58 -6.52 14.78
N LEU A 248 -11.43 -6.43 14.09
CA LEU A 248 -11.32 -6.80 12.69
C LEU A 248 -11.75 -8.26 12.42
N LYS A 249 -11.35 -9.21 13.28
CA LYS A 249 -11.82 -10.61 13.17
C LYS A 249 -13.33 -10.71 13.31
N THR A 250 -13.91 -9.98 14.24
CA THR A 250 -15.37 -9.94 14.46
C THR A 250 -16.10 -9.36 13.24
N ILE A 251 -15.59 -8.25 12.67
CA ILE A 251 -16.10 -7.64 11.44
C ILE A 251 -16.04 -8.63 10.28
N ALA A 252 -14.90 -9.30 10.09
CA ALA A 252 -14.71 -10.28 9.02
C ALA A 252 -15.65 -11.49 9.15
N ASP A 253 -15.85 -12.02 10.35
CA ASP A 253 -16.76 -13.15 10.60
C ASP A 253 -18.23 -12.75 10.41
N ASN A 254 -18.61 -11.56 10.88
CA ASN A 254 -19.95 -11.01 10.69
C ASN A 254 -20.23 -10.74 9.20
N PHE A 255 -19.24 -10.24 8.47
CA PHE A 255 -19.33 -10.07 7.02
C PHE A 255 -19.57 -11.41 6.33
N LEU A 256 -18.75 -12.42 6.65
CA LEU A 256 -18.89 -13.77 6.11
C LEU A 256 -20.29 -14.34 6.36
N ALA A 257 -20.78 -14.27 7.60
CA ALA A 257 -22.09 -14.78 7.97
C ALA A 257 -23.21 -14.15 7.11
N ARG A 258 -23.18 -12.83 6.91
CA ARG A 258 -24.18 -12.14 6.08
C ARG A 258 -24.02 -12.39 4.60
N ALA A 259 -22.79 -12.39 4.09
CA ALA A 259 -22.52 -12.58 2.67
C ALA A 259 -22.96 -13.96 2.16
N LYS A 260 -22.95 -14.98 3.04
CA LYS A 260 -23.48 -16.33 2.74
C LYS A 260 -24.98 -16.33 2.44
N ASP A 261 -25.76 -15.50 3.13
CA ASP A 261 -27.22 -15.51 3.05
C ASP A 261 -27.77 -14.37 2.18
N SER A 262 -26.92 -13.44 1.75
CA SER A 262 -27.33 -12.27 0.98
C SER A 262 -27.40 -12.50 -0.53
N GLU A 263 -28.22 -11.69 -1.21
CA GLU A 263 -28.31 -11.63 -2.67
C GLU A 263 -27.49 -10.48 -3.25
N TRP A 264 -26.43 -10.07 -2.53
CA TRP A 264 -25.50 -9.04 -2.98
C TRP A 264 -24.81 -9.45 -4.28
N LYS A 265 -24.24 -8.49 -5.01
CA LYS A 265 -23.52 -8.74 -6.26
C LYS A 265 -22.03 -8.67 -6.01
N ARG A 266 -21.31 -9.78 -6.20
CA ARG A 266 -19.86 -9.86 -5.99
C ARG A 266 -19.06 -9.53 -7.25
N ARG A 267 -19.47 -10.10 -8.40
CA ARG A 267 -18.83 -9.88 -9.70
C ARG A 267 -19.85 -9.62 -10.78
N ALA A 268 -19.43 -8.84 -11.76
CA ALA A 268 -20.04 -8.84 -13.09
C ALA A 268 -19.28 -9.86 -13.96
N VAL A 269 -20.02 -10.67 -14.70
CA VAL A 269 -19.49 -11.53 -15.76
C VAL A 269 -19.54 -10.74 -17.05
N LEU A 270 -18.42 -10.69 -17.75
CA LEU A 270 -18.23 -9.95 -18.97
C LEU A 270 -18.24 -10.90 -20.16
N GLU A 271 -18.88 -10.46 -21.23
CA GLU A 271 -18.99 -11.20 -22.47
C GLU A 271 -18.55 -10.34 -23.67
N LYS A 272 -18.11 -11.01 -24.72
CA LYS A 272 -17.66 -10.42 -25.98
C LYS A 272 -18.85 -10.11 -26.88
N TYR A 273 -18.83 -8.94 -27.51
CA TYR A 273 -19.87 -8.55 -28.48
C TYR A 273 -19.96 -9.53 -29.66
N GLU A 274 -18.85 -10.14 -30.04
CA GLU A 274 -18.76 -11.16 -31.08
C GLU A 274 -19.58 -12.42 -30.79
N HIS A 275 -19.96 -12.67 -29.54
CA HIS A 275 -20.81 -13.80 -29.15
C HIS A 275 -22.32 -13.48 -29.22
N VAL A 276 -22.69 -12.24 -29.55
CA VAL A 276 -24.10 -11.84 -29.67
C VAL A 276 -24.63 -12.26 -31.06
N PRO A 277 -25.73 -13.04 -31.16
CA PRO A 277 -26.22 -13.59 -32.43
C PRO A 277 -26.49 -12.57 -33.56
N ASN A 278 -26.94 -11.36 -33.23
CA ASN A 278 -27.17 -10.29 -34.21
C ASN A 278 -25.98 -9.32 -34.35
N TRP A 279 -24.80 -9.69 -33.85
CA TRP A 279 -23.56 -8.98 -34.12
C TRP A 279 -23.13 -9.17 -35.58
N SER A 280 -22.94 -8.06 -36.28
CA SER A 280 -22.51 -8.02 -37.67
C SER A 280 -21.37 -7.02 -37.88
N LYS A 281 -20.51 -6.85 -36.86
CA LYS A 281 -19.38 -5.89 -36.84
C LYS A 281 -19.84 -4.43 -36.94
N GLN A 282 -20.88 -4.07 -36.18
CA GLN A 282 -21.44 -2.72 -36.14
C GLN A 282 -20.40 -1.66 -35.70
N PHE A 283 -19.40 -2.04 -34.91
CA PHE A 283 -18.26 -1.21 -34.54
C PHE A 283 -17.00 -2.07 -34.32
N GLN A 284 -15.84 -1.42 -34.27
CA GLN A 284 -14.59 -2.05 -33.86
C GLN A 284 -14.49 -2.07 -32.34
N VAL A 285 -14.48 -3.28 -31.75
CA VAL A 285 -14.31 -3.47 -30.31
C VAL A 285 -12.89 -3.06 -29.90
N PRO A 286 -12.70 -2.13 -28.94
CA PRO A 286 -11.37 -1.78 -28.45
C PRO A 286 -10.66 -2.98 -27.80
N ASP A 287 -9.35 -3.12 -28.03
CA ASP A 287 -8.50 -4.11 -27.36
C ASP A 287 -7.56 -3.44 -26.37
N TYR A 288 -7.85 -3.59 -25.08
CA TYR A 288 -7.04 -3.01 -24.01
C TYR A 288 -5.93 -3.92 -23.48
N THR A 289 -5.67 -5.09 -24.08
CA THR A 289 -4.69 -6.06 -23.56
C THR A 289 -3.33 -5.40 -23.31
N THR A 290 -2.75 -4.78 -24.35
CA THR A 290 -1.46 -4.08 -24.25
C THR A 290 -1.54 -2.84 -23.35
N ALA A 291 -2.66 -2.12 -23.36
CA ALA A 291 -2.87 -0.95 -22.53
C ALA A 291 -2.86 -1.29 -21.03
N LYS A 292 -3.47 -2.42 -20.64
CA LYS A 292 -3.46 -2.92 -19.25
C LYS A 292 -2.04 -3.17 -18.76
N ASP A 293 -1.16 -3.69 -19.62
CA ASP A 293 0.25 -3.95 -19.28
C ASP A 293 1.05 -2.65 -19.10
N TYR A 294 0.95 -1.70 -20.05
CA TYR A 294 1.63 -0.40 -19.94
C TYR A 294 1.19 0.40 -18.72
N SER A 295 -0.07 0.30 -18.31
CA SER A 295 -0.57 1.05 -17.17
C SER A 295 0.06 0.67 -15.83
N TRP A 296 0.74 -0.48 -15.72
CA TRP A 296 1.48 -0.80 -14.51
C TRP A 296 2.65 0.15 -14.25
N SER A 297 3.38 0.59 -15.28
CA SER A 297 4.45 1.58 -15.06
C SER A 297 3.86 2.93 -14.67
N VAL A 298 2.80 3.34 -15.37
CA VAL A 298 2.09 4.61 -15.08
C VAL A 298 1.49 4.62 -13.68
N PHE A 299 0.95 3.49 -13.21
CA PHE A 299 0.46 3.33 -11.84
C PHE A 299 1.55 3.50 -10.78
N LYS A 300 2.74 2.94 -11.03
CA LYS A 300 3.88 3.11 -10.10
C LYS A 300 4.30 4.57 -10.04
N ASP A 301 4.34 5.25 -11.18
CA ASP A 301 4.73 6.66 -11.25
C ASP A 301 3.70 7.55 -10.57
N SER A 302 2.41 7.38 -10.87
CA SER A 302 1.32 8.16 -10.27
C SER A 302 1.29 7.98 -8.75
N SER A 303 1.41 6.74 -8.27
CA SER A 303 1.42 6.44 -6.84
C SER A 303 2.62 7.05 -6.12
N SER A 304 3.78 7.10 -6.79
CA SER A 304 4.98 7.76 -6.24
C SER A 304 4.81 9.27 -6.19
N TYR A 305 4.27 9.88 -7.25
CA TYR A 305 3.96 11.30 -7.26
C TYR A 305 2.91 11.69 -6.21
N GLN A 306 1.95 10.82 -5.91
CA GLN A 306 1.00 11.03 -4.81
C GLN A 306 1.67 11.00 -3.44
N ALA A 307 2.57 10.04 -3.20
CA ALA A 307 3.35 10.01 -1.97
C ALA A 307 4.22 11.27 -1.82
N LEU A 308 4.84 11.73 -2.92
CA LEU A 308 5.58 12.99 -2.97
C LEU A 308 4.68 14.20 -2.69
N LEU A 309 3.49 14.25 -3.28
CA LEU A 309 2.52 15.32 -3.06
C LEU A 309 2.16 15.43 -1.58
N LYS A 310 1.81 14.28 -0.96
CA LYS A 310 1.45 14.19 0.46
C LYS A 310 2.60 14.66 1.35
N GLY A 311 3.82 14.18 1.09
CA GLY A 311 5.01 14.60 1.83
C GLY A 311 5.31 16.09 1.68
N ALA A 312 5.32 16.60 0.45
CA ALA A 312 5.58 18.01 0.17
C ALA A 312 4.54 18.95 0.82
N GLN A 313 3.27 18.54 0.86
CA GLN A 313 2.21 19.31 1.50
C GLN A 313 2.38 19.44 3.02
N GLN A 314 2.93 18.41 3.67
CA GLN A 314 3.16 18.36 5.12
C GLN A 314 4.39 19.16 5.59
N ILE A 315 5.32 19.47 4.69
CA ILE A 315 6.49 20.29 5.03
C ILE A 315 6.06 21.76 5.09
N SER A 316 6.45 22.41 6.19
CA SER A 316 6.17 23.83 6.43
C SER A 316 6.89 24.74 5.43
N PRO A 317 6.29 25.84 4.94
CA PRO A 317 6.90 26.69 3.92
C PRO A 317 8.31 27.21 4.25
N GLU A 318 8.62 27.51 5.50
CA GLU A 318 9.94 27.99 5.95
C GLU A 318 11.07 26.97 5.78
N ASN A 319 10.72 25.69 5.61
CA ASN A 319 11.66 24.61 5.38
C ASN A 319 11.98 24.39 3.89
N TYR A 320 11.42 25.21 3.00
CA TYR A 320 11.81 25.28 1.59
C TYR A 320 12.80 26.42 1.37
N ILE A 321 13.80 26.19 0.52
CA ILE A 321 14.74 27.25 0.11
C ILE A 321 13.94 28.32 -0.64
N GLY A 322 13.88 29.55 -0.13
CA GLY A 322 13.04 30.61 -0.72
C GLY A 322 11.56 30.56 -0.29
N GLY A 323 11.21 29.73 0.70
CA GLY A 323 9.92 29.76 1.37
C GLY A 323 8.76 29.22 0.53
N ALA A 324 7.57 29.82 0.71
CA ALA A 324 6.32 29.40 0.06
C ALA A 324 6.38 29.40 -1.48
N THR A 325 7.19 30.27 -2.09
CA THR A 325 7.34 30.32 -3.55
C THR A 325 7.88 29.00 -4.10
N THR A 326 8.95 28.48 -3.51
CA THR A 326 9.55 27.20 -3.92
C THR A 326 8.64 26.03 -3.61
N ARG A 327 7.96 26.04 -2.45
CA ARG A 327 6.92 25.05 -2.14
C ARG A 327 5.86 24.98 -3.23
N ASN A 328 5.35 26.13 -3.66
CA ASN A 328 4.31 26.18 -4.69
C ASN A 328 4.82 25.72 -6.07
N GLN A 329 6.08 25.99 -6.42
CA GLN A 329 6.71 25.47 -7.63
C GLN A 329 6.82 23.95 -7.60
N VAL A 330 7.28 23.38 -6.47
CA VAL A 330 7.35 21.92 -6.26
C VAL A 330 5.98 21.28 -6.42
N LEU A 331 4.98 21.80 -5.70
CA LEU A 331 3.60 21.30 -5.78
C LEU A 331 3.04 21.44 -7.20
N GLY A 332 3.37 22.52 -7.90
CA GLY A 332 2.98 22.75 -9.29
C GLY A 332 3.51 21.68 -10.24
N VAL A 333 4.79 21.29 -10.12
CA VAL A 333 5.38 20.23 -10.95
C VAL A 333 4.75 18.88 -10.64
N ILE A 334 4.55 18.54 -9.37
CA ILE A 334 3.92 17.27 -8.96
C ILE A 334 2.48 17.18 -9.50
N ASN A 335 1.68 18.23 -9.30
CA ASN A 335 0.30 18.28 -9.78
C ASN A 335 0.22 18.22 -11.32
N LYS A 336 1.16 18.87 -12.01
CA LYS A 336 1.25 18.78 -13.47
C LYS A 336 1.52 17.34 -13.92
N ALA A 337 2.48 16.65 -13.29
CA ALA A 337 2.79 15.26 -13.64
C ALA A 337 1.57 14.34 -13.43
N LEU A 338 0.85 14.49 -12.31
CA LEU A 338 -0.38 13.74 -12.05
C LEU A 338 -1.49 14.05 -13.07
N SER A 339 -1.64 15.32 -13.47
CA SER A 339 -2.58 15.73 -14.52
C SER A 339 -2.22 15.12 -15.87
N ASP A 340 -0.95 15.17 -16.27
CA ASP A 340 -0.47 14.61 -17.54
C ASP A 340 -0.68 13.08 -17.59
N ILE A 341 -0.46 12.39 -16.46
CA ILE A 341 -0.75 10.96 -16.31
C ILE A 341 -2.25 10.69 -16.47
N LEU A 342 -3.11 11.47 -15.81
CA LEU A 342 -4.55 11.27 -15.91
C LEU A 342 -5.07 11.52 -17.32
N ASP A 343 -4.55 12.54 -18.01
CA ASP A 343 -4.88 12.82 -19.41
C ASP A 343 -4.42 11.69 -20.34
N TRP A 344 -3.28 11.07 -20.05
CA TRP A 344 -2.85 9.85 -20.75
C TRP A 344 -3.85 8.70 -20.53
N VAL A 345 -4.30 8.45 -19.29
CA VAL A 345 -5.30 7.41 -18.99
C VAL A 345 -6.60 7.66 -19.75
N LYS A 346 -7.07 8.92 -19.82
CA LYS A 346 -8.27 9.31 -20.58
C LYS A 346 -8.11 9.04 -22.08
N LYS A 347 -6.95 9.35 -22.67
CA LYS A 347 -6.66 9.06 -24.09
C LYS A 347 -6.66 7.56 -24.37
N VAL A 348 -5.96 6.77 -23.55
CA VAL A 348 -5.90 5.31 -23.66
C VAL A 348 -7.29 4.69 -23.56
N THR A 349 -8.16 5.26 -22.73
CA THR A 349 -9.55 4.81 -22.58
C THR A 349 -10.31 4.91 -23.89
N VAL A 350 -10.11 5.96 -24.68
CA VAL A 350 -10.77 6.13 -25.98
C VAL A 350 -10.07 5.34 -27.08
N ASP A 351 -8.74 5.36 -27.09
CA ASP A 351 -7.90 4.68 -28.06
C ASP A 351 -6.79 3.86 -27.36
N PRO A 352 -6.96 2.54 -27.23
CA PRO A 352 -5.97 1.68 -26.57
C PRO A 352 -4.57 1.74 -27.21
N ALA A 353 -4.47 2.04 -28.51
CA ALA A 353 -3.19 2.11 -29.21
C ALA A 353 -2.32 3.28 -28.72
N SER A 354 -2.95 4.34 -28.18
CA SER A 354 -2.25 5.47 -27.56
C SER A 354 -1.40 5.05 -26.35
N ALA A 355 -1.63 3.87 -25.76
CA ALA A 355 -0.84 3.37 -24.62
C ALA A 355 0.64 3.16 -24.95
N ALA A 356 0.98 2.94 -26.23
CA ALA A 356 2.36 2.77 -26.68
C ALA A 356 3.25 4.01 -26.43
N LYS A 357 2.64 5.20 -26.26
CA LYS A 357 3.34 6.44 -25.93
C LYS A 357 3.03 6.84 -24.50
N LEU A 358 3.92 6.48 -23.57
CA LEU A 358 3.82 6.81 -22.15
C LEU A 358 3.75 8.33 -21.90
N PRO A 359 3.15 8.79 -20.78
CA PRO A 359 3.12 10.21 -20.42
C PRO A 359 4.55 10.74 -20.25
N ALA A 360 4.81 11.93 -20.80
CA ALA A 360 6.11 12.59 -20.76
C ALA A 360 6.32 13.30 -19.41
N VAL A 361 6.42 12.52 -18.34
CA VAL A 361 6.72 13.00 -16.98
C VAL A 361 8.12 12.58 -16.56
N THR A 362 8.76 13.37 -15.72
CA THR A 362 10.04 12.99 -15.09
C THR A 362 9.83 11.72 -14.25
N ALA A 363 10.83 10.84 -14.19
CA ALA A 363 10.73 9.69 -13.31
C ALA A 363 10.62 10.19 -11.85
N PRO A 364 9.68 9.67 -11.02
CA PRO A 364 9.49 10.17 -9.66
C PRO A 364 10.75 10.10 -8.80
N GLY A 365 11.60 9.10 -9.00
CA GLY A 365 12.89 8.98 -8.31
C GLY A 365 13.86 10.11 -8.64
N GLU A 366 13.96 10.50 -9.91
CA GLU A 366 14.78 11.65 -10.35
C GLU A 366 14.21 12.97 -9.81
N TYR A 367 12.88 13.11 -9.86
CA TYR A 367 12.23 14.31 -9.32
C TYR A 367 12.34 14.37 -7.79
N PHE A 368 12.36 13.24 -7.09
CA PHE A 368 12.54 13.19 -5.64
C PHE A 368 13.86 13.84 -5.21
N GLU A 369 14.94 13.65 -5.95
CA GLU A 369 16.21 14.34 -5.67
C GLU A 369 16.11 15.86 -5.84
N THR A 370 15.40 16.31 -6.87
CA THR A 370 15.10 17.73 -7.08
C THR A 370 14.28 18.29 -5.93
N PHE A 371 13.27 17.55 -5.47
CA PHE A 371 12.48 17.89 -4.30
C PHE A 371 13.34 17.99 -3.03
N LEU A 372 14.20 17.01 -2.73
CA LEU A 372 15.08 17.07 -1.56
C LEU A 372 16.03 18.28 -1.61
N ASN A 373 16.55 18.62 -2.79
CA ASN A 373 17.42 19.79 -2.98
C ASN A 373 16.68 21.14 -2.90
N SER A 374 15.34 21.13 -2.94
CA SER A 374 14.52 22.34 -2.74
C SER A 374 14.27 22.68 -1.26
N LEU A 375 14.66 21.77 -0.36
CA LEU A 375 14.46 21.90 1.08
C LEU A 375 15.70 22.50 1.77
N THR A 376 15.48 23.22 2.86
CA THR A 376 16.57 23.74 3.69
C THR A 376 17.24 22.61 4.46
N THR A 377 18.53 22.75 4.69
CA THR A 377 19.33 21.83 5.51
C THR A 377 20.02 22.61 6.61
N THR A 378 20.35 21.91 7.69
CA THR A 378 21.15 22.44 8.79
C THR A 378 22.53 21.81 8.72
N LYS A 379 23.56 22.64 8.90
CA LYS A 379 24.93 22.17 9.06
C LYS A 379 25.13 21.73 10.50
N TYR A 380 25.61 20.51 10.66
CA TYR A 380 26.01 19.93 11.93
C TYR A 380 27.47 19.55 11.89
N VAL A 381 28.03 19.36 13.07
CA VAL A 381 29.39 18.90 13.31
C VAL A 381 29.32 17.59 14.06
N ALA A 382 29.71 16.51 13.39
CA ALA A 382 30.03 15.26 14.07
C ALA A 382 31.33 15.47 14.84
N GLN A 383 31.31 15.20 16.14
CA GLN A 383 32.40 15.56 17.04
C GLN A 383 32.59 14.52 18.13
N SER A 384 33.82 14.43 18.61
CA SER A 384 34.22 13.62 19.75
C SER A 384 34.62 14.53 20.90
N PHE A 385 34.19 14.20 22.12
CA PHE A 385 34.59 14.91 23.32
C PHE A 385 34.78 13.94 24.48
N GLU A 386 35.53 14.38 25.47
CA GLU A 386 35.78 13.62 26.68
C GLU A 386 34.69 13.88 27.73
N THR A 387 34.12 12.82 28.27
CA THR A 387 33.11 12.89 29.35
C THR A 387 33.79 13.21 30.69
N ALA A 388 33.00 13.52 31.71
CA ALA A 388 33.53 13.76 33.06
C ALA A 388 34.24 12.53 33.67
N SER A 389 33.99 11.34 33.12
CA SER A 389 34.65 10.08 33.52
C SER A 389 35.90 9.76 32.69
N HIS A 390 36.43 10.72 31.94
CA HIS A 390 37.61 10.56 31.06
C HIS A 390 37.42 9.54 29.92
N VAL A 391 36.18 9.32 29.50
CA VAL A 391 35.83 8.44 28.37
C VAL A 391 35.40 9.28 27.18
N SER A 392 35.93 9.00 26.00
CA SER A 392 35.54 9.67 24.74
C SER A 392 34.18 9.16 24.21
N THR A 393 33.29 10.09 23.86
CA THR A 393 31.98 9.83 23.25
C THR A 393 31.75 10.76 22.05
N HIS A 394 30.88 10.36 21.13
CA HIS A 394 30.61 11.10 19.90
C HIS A 394 29.15 11.58 19.83
N VAL A 395 28.93 12.78 19.28
CA VAL A 395 27.61 13.38 19.03
C VAL A 395 27.63 14.17 17.72
N ILE A 396 26.45 14.54 17.23
CA ILE A 396 26.26 15.46 16.10
C ILE A 396 25.45 16.65 16.57
N GLU A 397 26.00 17.86 16.50
CA GLU A 397 25.36 19.09 16.97
C GLU A 397 25.55 20.24 15.98
N PRO A 398 24.70 21.29 16.00
CA PRO A 398 24.83 22.43 15.08
C PRO A 398 26.15 23.21 15.21
N SER A 399 26.86 23.07 16.33
CA SER A 399 28.13 23.73 16.62
C SER A 399 29.12 22.78 17.29
N LEU A 400 30.41 23.02 17.06
CA LEU A 400 31.49 22.33 17.77
C LEU A 400 31.52 22.81 19.23
N ARG A 401 31.57 21.88 20.18
CA ARG A 401 31.73 22.19 21.61
C ARG A 401 33.15 22.63 21.92
N ASP A 402 33.29 23.42 22.97
CA ASP A 402 34.59 23.78 23.51
C ASP A 402 35.35 22.52 23.94
N GLY A 403 36.59 22.38 23.47
CA GLY A 403 37.45 21.23 23.75
C GLY A 403 37.11 19.95 22.98
N ALA A 404 36.06 19.95 22.13
CA ALA A 404 35.74 18.80 21.29
C ALA A 404 36.62 18.76 20.03
N THR A 405 36.88 17.54 19.55
CA THR A 405 37.54 17.29 18.27
C THR A 405 36.48 17.10 17.19
N LYS A 406 36.55 17.90 16.12
CA LYS A 406 35.71 17.72 14.92
C LYS A 406 36.09 16.41 14.21
N LEU A 407 35.09 15.58 13.95
CA LEU A 407 35.23 14.33 13.20
C LEU A 407 34.87 14.53 11.73
N ALA A 408 33.71 15.14 11.47
CA ALA A 408 33.20 15.40 10.12
C ALA A 408 32.15 16.52 10.13
N ASP A 409 31.94 17.15 8.98
CA ASP A 409 30.73 17.92 8.73
C ASP A 409 29.59 16.99 8.34
N ALA A 410 28.40 17.28 8.85
CA ALA A 410 27.18 16.54 8.56
C ALA A 410 26.08 17.53 8.18
N GLU A 411 25.62 17.52 6.93
CA GLU A 411 24.50 18.35 6.50
C GLU A 411 23.23 17.47 6.41
N ALA A 412 22.21 17.84 7.17
CA ALA A 412 20.99 17.05 7.34
C ALA A 412 19.76 17.95 7.49
N PHE A 413 18.56 17.41 7.49
CA PHE A 413 17.38 18.21 7.78
C PHE A 413 17.30 18.53 9.28
N GLY A 414 16.99 19.78 9.60
CA GLY A 414 16.72 20.22 10.98
C GLY A 414 15.26 20.06 11.40
N PHE A 415 14.44 19.45 10.55
CA PHE A 415 13.01 19.24 10.73
C PHE A 415 12.61 17.84 10.25
N GLY A 416 11.47 17.34 10.73
CA GLY A 416 10.92 16.04 10.35
C GLY A 416 10.12 16.05 9.05
N THR A 417 9.23 15.07 8.88
CA THR A 417 8.26 14.95 7.76
C THR A 417 8.82 14.83 6.33
N VAL A 418 10.14 14.74 6.17
CA VAL A 418 10.75 14.42 4.87
C VAL A 418 10.63 12.92 4.60
N ALA A 419 9.98 12.54 3.51
CA ALA A 419 9.84 11.14 3.10
C ALA A 419 11.21 10.43 3.01
N GLY A 420 11.31 9.19 3.49
CA GLY A 420 12.57 8.43 3.47
C GLY A 420 13.64 8.88 4.48
N SER A 421 13.39 9.95 5.25
CA SER A 421 14.27 10.37 6.34
C SER A 421 14.09 9.50 7.60
N ILE A 422 15.08 9.54 8.48
CA ILE A 422 15.13 8.92 9.80
C ILE A 422 15.51 9.98 10.82
N LYS A 423 14.73 10.10 11.89
CA LYS A 423 15.11 10.91 13.04
C LYS A 423 16.29 10.25 13.74
N VAL A 424 17.34 11.02 14.02
CA VAL A 424 18.50 10.59 14.79
C VAL A 424 18.60 11.49 16.01
N ALA A 425 18.35 10.93 17.19
CA ALA A 425 18.38 11.67 18.45
C ALA A 425 19.54 11.20 19.33
N PHE A 426 20.42 12.13 19.72
CA PHE A 426 21.46 11.90 20.70
C PHE A 426 20.99 12.34 22.07
N GLY A 427 21.24 11.54 23.09
CA GLY A 427 20.84 11.82 24.47
C GLY A 427 21.90 11.45 25.49
N LYS A 428 21.79 12.10 26.65
CA LYS A 428 22.61 11.84 27.84
C LYS A 428 21.70 11.37 28.98
N SER A 429 22.11 10.35 29.72
CA SER A 429 21.40 9.90 30.90
C SER A 429 21.33 11.00 31.97
N LEU A 430 20.22 11.07 32.70
CA LEU A 430 20.03 11.94 33.85
C LEU A 430 20.69 11.38 35.13
N GLN A 431 20.96 10.07 35.17
CA GLN A 431 21.49 9.37 36.34
C GLN A 431 22.98 9.04 36.25
N GLY A 432 23.66 9.43 35.16
CA GLY A 432 25.08 9.17 34.96
C GLY A 432 25.65 9.73 33.66
N GLU A 433 26.88 9.36 33.34
CA GLU A 433 27.63 9.80 32.15
C GLU A 433 27.45 8.87 30.93
N SER A 434 26.29 8.23 30.81
CA SER A 434 25.98 7.39 29.64
C SER A 434 25.29 8.16 28.53
N TYR A 435 25.60 7.79 27.29
CA TYR A 435 25.12 8.41 26.07
C TYR A 435 24.41 7.39 25.20
N VAL A 436 23.33 7.83 24.58
CA VAL A 436 22.51 7.01 23.68
C VAL A 436 22.28 7.75 22.37
N CYS A 437 22.12 6.98 21.31
CA CYS A 437 21.72 7.48 20.00
C CYS A 437 20.59 6.59 19.50
N LEU A 438 19.41 7.15 19.30
CA LEU A 438 18.20 6.41 19.00
C LEU A 438 17.66 6.81 17.62
N PRO A 439 17.41 5.83 16.73
CA PRO A 439 16.78 6.06 15.44
C PRO A 439 15.25 6.03 15.55
N ASP A 440 14.54 7.01 15.00
CA ASP A 440 13.07 7.11 14.93
C ASP A 440 12.32 6.98 16.28
N GLN A 441 13.01 7.07 17.42
CA GLN A 441 12.42 6.92 18.74
C GLN A 441 12.38 8.24 19.51
N PRO A 442 11.37 8.45 20.39
CA PRO A 442 11.48 9.47 21.41
C PRO A 442 12.67 9.14 22.33
N MET A 443 13.24 10.17 22.94
CA MET A 443 14.30 9.96 23.92
C MET A 443 13.79 9.10 25.08
N ALA A 444 14.59 8.10 25.49
CA ALA A 444 14.20 7.17 26.54
C ALA A 444 13.93 7.91 27.87
N PRO A 445 12.93 7.47 28.68
CA PRO A 445 12.74 7.98 30.03
C PRO A 445 14.04 7.88 30.83
N GLY A 446 14.43 8.97 31.50
CA GLY A 446 15.69 9.04 32.23
C GLY A 446 16.88 9.52 31.39
N SER A 447 16.67 9.94 30.13
CA SER A 447 17.67 10.61 29.30
C SER A 447 17.17 11.97 28.82
N LYS A 448 18.08 12.93 28.70
CA LYS A 448 17.83 14.25 28.11
C LYS A 448 18.37 14.28 26.68
N THR A 449 17.54 14.75 25.74
CA THR A 449 17.97 15.00 24.37
C THR A 449 19.03 16.11 24.34
N ILE A 450 20.13 15.81 23.66
CA ILE A 450 21.23 16.73 23.37
C ILE A 450 21.01 17.38 22.02
N SER A 451 20.74 16.55 21.01
CA SER A 451 20.57 17.00 19.63
C SER A 451 19.69 16.04 18.85
N GLU A 452 19.04 16.59 17.83
CA GLU A 452 18.22 15.84 16.89
C GLU A 452 18.49 16.36 15.47
N LEU A 453 18.50 15.44 14.52
CA LEU A 453 18.59 15.71 13.10
C LEU A 453 17.85 14.64 12.31
N TRP A 454 17.54 14.90 11.05
CA TRP A 454 16.91 13.96 10.14
C TRP A 454 17.80 13.70 8.93
N GLY A 455 18.40 12.51 8.90
CA GLY A 455 19.18 12.01 7.76
C GLY A 455 18.35 11.07 6.89
N MET A 456 18.88 10.60 5.76
CA MET A 456 18.18 9.64 4.90
C MET A 456 18.42 8.20 5.35
N LYS A 457 17.41 7.32 5.25
CA LYS A 457 17.55 5.87 5.53
C LYS A 457 18.44 5.15 4.52
N LYS A 458 18.52 5.68 3.31
CA LYS A 458 19.30 5.15 2.18
C LYS A 458 19.99 6.30 1.46
N ALA A 459 21.13 6.01 0.84
CA ALA A 459 21.79 6.97 -0.03
C ALA A 459 20.82 7.45 -1.13
N THR A 460 20.58 8.75 -1.19
CA THR A 460 19.59 9.36 -2.10
C THR A 460 20.11 10.72 -2.60
N GLY A 461 20.38 10.84 -3.91
CA GLY A 461 20.96 12.04 -4.50
C GLY A 461 22.20 12.51 -3.73
N ASN A 462 22.17 13.77 -3.29
CA ASN A 462 23.27 14.36 -2.53
C ASN A 462 23.42 13.78 -1.11
N PHE A 463 22.37 13.17 -0.54
CA PHE A 463 22.43 12.48 0.76
C PHE A 463 23.08 11.11 0.63
N SER A 464 24.38 11.08 0.41
CA SER A 464 25.14 9.86 0.09
C SER A 464 26.24 9.54 1.09
N LYS A 465 26.53 10.44 2.04
CA LYS A 465 27.60 10.24 3.03
C LYS A 465 27.08 9.41 4.20
N PRO A 466 27.59 8.19 4.42
CA PRO A 466 27.10 7.35 5.51
C PRO A 466 27.62 7.84 6.86
N VAL A 467 26.77 7.72 7.87
CA VAL A 467 27.12 7.85 9.28
C VAL A 467 26.66 6.59 10.00
N HIS A 468 27.62 5.84 10.51
CA HIS A 468 27.41 4.61 11.26
C HIS A 468 27.44 4.89 12.75
N VAL A 469 26.37 4.53 13.45
CA VAL A 469 26.27 4.66 14.90
C VAL A 469 26.73 3.35 15.54
N VAL A 470 27.78 3.41 16.33
CA VAL A 470 28.40 2.25 16.98
C VAL A 470 28.29 2.41 18.50
N PRO A 471 27.66 1.45 19.21
CA PRO A 471 27.59 1.51 20.66
C PRO A 471 28.89 0.99 21.27
N VAL A 472 29.26 1.52 22.44
CA VAL A 472 30.33 0.96 23.27
C VAL A 472 29.74 0.62 24.64
N PRO A 473 29.03 -0.52 24.77
CA PRO A 473 28.22 -0.81 25.94
C PRO A 473 29.01 -0.90 27.24
N GLN A 474 30.29 -1.33 27.19
CA GLN A 474 31.11 -1.50 28.39
C GLN A 474 31.31 -0.20 29.18
N VAL A 475 31.27 0.93 28.49
CA VAL A 475 31.48 2.27 29.07
C VAL A 475 30.29 3.20 28.83
N GLY A 476 29.21 2.70 28.24
CA GLY A 476 27.96 3.44 28.04
C GLY A 476 28.08 4.65 27.10
N VAL A 477 28.94 4.61 26.07
CA VAL A 477 29.10 5.71 25.11
C VAL A 477 28.75 5.31 23.68
N ILE A 478 28.66 6.31 22.81
CA ILE A 478 28.43 6.13 21.37
C ILE A 478 29.68 6.58 20.61
N ARG A 479 30.00 5.87 19.53
CA ARG A 479 30.96 6.28 18.52
C ARG A 479 30.28 6.40 17.16
N LEU A 480 30.85 7.27 16.34
CA LEU A 480 30.43 7.51 14.97
C LEU A 480 31.57 7.11 14.04
N SER A 481 31.23 6.44 12.94
CA SER A 481 32.14 6.18 11.82
C SER A 481 31.52 6.70 10.52
N THR A 482 32.34 7.32 9.68
CA THR A 482 31.96 7.82 8.35
C THR A 482 32.62 7.01 7.23
N GLU A 483 33.09 5.80 7.55
CA GLU A 483 33.66 4.89 6.56
C GLU A 483 32.59 4.46 5.54
N ALA A 484 33.02 4.03 4.35
CA ALA A 484 32.09 3.57 3.32
C ALA A 484 31.33 2.29 3.69
N ARG A 485 31.84 1.51 4.65
CA ARG A 485 31.24 0.26 5.12
C ARG A 485 30.97 0.36 6.62
N ALA A 486 29.81 -0.16 7.03
CA ALA A 486 29.44 -0.21 8.43
C ALA A 486 30.41 -1.10 9.23
N PRO A 487 31.02 -0.60 10.30
CA PRO A 487 31.78 -1.43 11.23
C PRO A 487 30.93 -2.56 11.81
N ALA A 488 31.58 -3.66 12.21
CA ALA A 488 30.91 -4.73 12.93
C ALA A 488 30.31 -4.18 14.24
N GLY A 489 29.04 -4.50 14.50
CA GLY A 489 28.33 -4.04 15.70
C GLY A 489 27.73 -2.63 15.58
N SER A 490 27.68 -2.01 14.39
CA SER A 490 26.86 -0.81 14.19
C SER A 490 25.40 -1.07 14.55
N LEU A 491 24.80 -0.14 15.31
CA LEU A 491 23.36 -0.16 15.63
C LEU A 491 22.53 0.12 14.38
N PHE A 492 22.86 1.19 13.67
CA PHE A 492 22.19 1.60 12.44
C PHE A 492 23.08 2.55 11.62
N THR A 493 22.65 2.80 10.39
CA THR A 493 23.29 3.74 9.45
C THR A 493 22.24 4.71 8.95
N PHE A 494 22.63 5.97 8.80
CA PHE A 494 21.86 6.98 8.08
C PHE A 494 22.80 7.77 7.17
N PHE A 495 22.22 8.55 6.25
CA PHE A 495 22.97 9.29 5.25
C PHE A 495 22.75 10.78 5.39
N THR A 496 23.85 11.53 5.34
CA THR A 496 23.88 13.00 5.29
C THR A 496 24.33 13.46 3.92
N LYS A 497 24.16 14.75 3.65
CA LYS A 497 24.57 15.38 2.40
C LYS A 497 26.07 15.58 2.28
#